data_AF-A0A920FQ78-F1
#
_entry.id   AF-A0A920FQ78-F1
#
_cell.length_a   1.000
_cell.length_b   1.000
_cell.length_c   1.000
_cell.angle_alpha   90.00
_cell.angle_beta   90.00
_cell.angle_gamma   90.00
#
_symmetry.space_group_name_H-M   'P 1'
#
loop_
_entity.id
_entity.type
_entity.pdbx_description
1 polymer ?
#
loop_
_entity_poly.entity_id
_entity_poly.type
_entity_poly.pdbx_seq_one_letter_code
_entity_poly.pdbx_strand_id
1 'polypeptide(L)'
;MLDFNEKTATEGVLKSFSSIKNERLKELMSSIVTHLHEVVKETEPTFEEWLTAIEFLTRTGHKCDDRRQEFILLSDVLGISMLIDTINNRKSKNETESTVLGPFHAEAPDISLGDNIANHVEGERCIVKGKVTDSNGNPISNASVDVWQSGPDGLYDVQKENHVVDLRGKMTTDNDGTYLFRTVKPQYYPVPTDGPVGEILNSLGRHPFRPAHIHFMVKAEGFVDLTTHAFIDGDPYLETDTVFAVKESLIRKLENSTDPKDGTNCKTLEFNIVMQNN
;
A
#
# COMPACT_ATOMS: atom_id res chain seq x y z
N MET A 1 -13.69 -42.48 3.50
CA MET A 1 -12.50 -42.78 2.68
C MET A 1 -11.54 -43.46 3.64
N LEU A 2 -11.20 -44.74 3.45
CA LEU A 2 -10.50 -45.52 4.49
C LEU A 2 -8.97 -45.38 4.44
N ASP A 3 -8.40 -44.92 3.32
CA ASP A 3 -6.96 -44.78 3.16
C ASP A 3 -6.58 -43.34 2.78
N PHE A 4 -5.81 -42.67 3.64
CA PHE A 4 -5.30 -41.31 3.45
C PHE A 4 -3.86 -41.41 2.96
N ASN A 5 -3.66 -41.19 1.67
CA ASN A 5 -2.35 -41.24 1.01
C ASN A 5 -2.22 -40.07 0.01
N GLU A 6 -1.07 -39.94 -0.63
CA GLU A 6 -0.75 -38.84 -1.55
C GLU A 6 -1.82 -38.61 -2.65
N LYS A 7 -2.41 -39.71 -3.16
CA LYS A 7 -3.42 -39.65 -4.23
C LYS A 7 -4.79 -39.24 -3.70
N THR A 8 -5.13 -39.64 -2.47
CA THR A 8 -6.49 -39.48 -1.90
C THR A 8 -6.62 -38.33 -0.90
N ALA A 9 -5.51 -37.78 -0.39
CA ALA A 9 -5.49 -36.81 0.70
C ALA A 9 -6.32 -35.55 0.39
N THR A 10 -6.13 -34.95 -0.79
CA THR A 10 -6.84 -33.71 -1.18
C THR A 10 -8.35 -33.95 -1.25
N GLU A 11 -8.80 -34.99 -1.94
CA GLU A 11 -10.23 -35.33 -2.00
C GLU A 11 -10.81 -35.64 -0.61
N GLY A 12 -10.01 -36.25 0.26
CA GLY A 12 -10.38 -36.55 1.64
C GLY A 12 -10.74 -35.28 2.41
N VAL A 13 -9.89 -34.25 2.33
CA VAL A 13 -10.13 -32.94 2.97
C VAL A 13 -11.30 -32.23 2.31
N LEU A 14 -11.38 -32.19 0.98
CA LEU A 14 -12.49 -31.52 0.27
C LEU A 14 -13.86 -32.11 0.61
N LYS A 15 -13.95 -33.44 0.81
CA LYS A 15 -15.20 -34.09 1.26
C LYS A 15 -15.64 -33.62 2.65
N SER A 16 -14.72 -33.21 3.52
CA SER A 16 -15.05 -32.65 4.83
C SER A 16 -15.80 -31.31 4.74
N PHE A 17 -15.71 -30.61 3.60
CA PHE A 17 -16.42 -29.35 3.35
C PHE A 17 -17.86 -29.53 2.87
N SER A 18 -18.35 -30.76 2.78
CA SER A 18 -19.70 -31.08 2.27
C SER A 18 -20.85 -30.40 3.02
N SER A 19 -20.67 -30.08 4.31
CA SER A 19 -21.69 -29.44 5.15
C SER A 19 -21.59 -27.90 5.23
N ILE A 20 -20.62 -27.27 4.56
CA ILE A 20 -20.52 -25.80 4.53
C ILE A 20 -21.72 -25.24 3.75
N LYS A 21 -22.54 -24.42 4.42
CA LYS A 21 -23.73 -23.77 3.81
C LYS A 21 -23.41 -22.50 3.03
N ASN A 22 -22.32 -21.80 3.39
CA ASN A 22 -21.91 -20.60 2.68
C ASN A 22 -21.13 -21.01 1.43
N GLU A 23 -21.76 -20.89 0.27
CA GLU A 23 -21.18 -21.31 -1.01
C GLU A 23 -19.87 -20.60 -1.33
N ARG A 24 -19.75 -19.30 -1.03
CA ARG A 24 -18.51 -18.55 -1.26
C ARG A 24 -17.38 -19.02 -0.36
N LEU A 25 -17.66 -19.27 0.92
CA LEU A 25 -16.66 -19.82 1.84
C LEU A 25 -16.20 -21.21 1.38
N LYS A 26 -17.14 -22.06 0.94
CA LYS A 26 -16.84 -23.40 0.44
C LYS A 26 -15.95 -23.34 -0.79
N GLU A 27 -16.24 -22.46 -1.75
CA GLU A 27 -15.43 -22.22 -2.94
C GLU A 27 -14.01 -21.79 -2.57
N LEU A 28 -13.87 -20.78 -1.72
CA LEU A 28 -12.58 -20.25 -1.28
C LEU A 28 -11.73 -21.30 -0.56
N MET A 29 -12.30 -21.98 0.44
CA MET A 29 -11.57 -22.98 1.22
C MET A 29 -11.20 -24.20 0.37
N SER A 30 -12.07 -24.61 -0.55
CA SER A 30 -11.76 -25.70 -1.48
C SER A 30 -10.58 -25.35 -2.37
N SER A 31 -10.56 -24.12 -2.91
CA SER A 31 -9.44 -23.64 -3.72
C SER A 31 -8.14 -23.58 -2.91
N ILE A 32 -8.17 -22.97 -1.72
CA ILE A 32 -6.98 -22.84 -0.85
C ILE A 32 -6.38 -24.21 -0.54
N VAL A 33 -7.19 -25.17 -0.07
CA VAL A 33 -6.71 -26.52 0.27
C VAL A 33 -6.15 -27.23 -0.96
N THR A 34 -6.80 -27.09 -2.10
CA THR A 34 -6.33 -27.72 -3.35
C THR A 34 -4.93 -27.22 -3.71
N HIS A 35 -4.73 -25.90 -3.77
CA HIS A 35 -3.43 -25.33 -4.15
C HIS A 35 -2.35 -25.55 -3.08
N LEU A 36 -2.69 -25.53 -1.79
CA LEU A 36 -1.73 -25.87 -0.73
C LEU A 36 -1.26 -27.33 -0.82
N HIS A 37 -2.18 -28.27 -1.07
CA HIS A 37 -1.81 -29.68 -1.26
C HIS A 37 -1.00 -29.89 -2.54
N GLU A 38 -1.25 -29.14 -3.61
CA GLU A 38 -0.45 -29.20 -4.83
C GLU A 38 0.99 -28.78 -4.57
N VAL A 39 1.22 -27.67 -3.84
CA VAL A 39 2.58 -27.24 -3.44
C VAL A 39 3.29 -28.32 -2.62
N VAL A 40 2.61 -28.93 -1.64
CA VAL A 40 3.21 -30.00 -0.82
C VAL A 40 3.58 -31.22 -1.66
N LYS A 41 2.75 -31.60 -2.64
CA LYS A 41 3.05 -32.73 -3.55
C LYS A 41 4.16 -32.40 -4.54
N GLU A 42 4.23 -31.16 -5.01
CA GLU A 42 5.24 -30.70 -5.95
C GLU A 42 6.63 -30.61 -5.30
N THR A 43 6.68 -30.09 -4.06
CA THR A 43 7.95 -29.81 -3.37
C THR A 43 8.45 -30.95 -2.49
N GLU A 44 7.59 -31.91 -2.16
CA GLU A 44 7.88 -33.05 -1.29
C GLU A 44 8.67 -32.65 -0.02
N PRO A 45 8.16 -31.67 0.77
CA PRO A 45 8.94 -31.09 1.85
C PRO A 45 9.26 -32.13 2.92
N THR A 46 10.48 -32.05 3.43
CA THR A 46 10.89 -32.82 4.60
C THR A 46 10.11 -32.38 5.85
N PHE A 47 10.10 -33.22 6.87
CA PHE A 47 9.48 -32.87 8.15
C PHE A 47 10.14 -31.65 8.81
N GLU A 48 11.45 -31.48 8.63
CA GLU A 48 12.20 -30.34 9.15
C GLU A 48 11.83 -29.03 8.44
N GLU A 49 11.68 -29.06 7.11
CA GLU A 49 11.20 -27.90 6.33
C GLU A 49 9.78 -27.53 6.71
N TRP A 50 8.90 -28.51 6.89
CA TRP A 50 7.55 -28.28 7.38
C TRP A 50 7.54 -27.63 8.78
N LEU A 51 8.32 -28.16 9.73
CA LEU A 51 8.44 -27.56 11.06
C LEU A 51 8.97 -26.12 10.99
N THR A 52 9.95 -25.86 10.14
CA THR A 52 10.50 -24.51 9.91
C THR A 52 9.42 -23.55 9.40
N ALA A 53 8.58 -23.99 8.46
CA ALA A 53 7.46 -23.19 7.97
C ALA A 53 6.40 -22.91 9.05
N ILE A 54 6.08 -23.89 9.90
CA ILE A 54 5.16 -23.71 11.04
C ILE A 54 5.73 -22.73 12.07
N GLU A 55 7.03 -22.82 12.38
CA GLU A 55 7.69 -21.88 13.28
C GLU A 55 7.70 -20.47 12.69
N PHE A 56 7.98 -20.31 11.39
CA PHE A 56 7.91 -19.04 10.69
C PHE A 56 6.52 -18.39 10.82
N LEU A 57 5.44 -19.14 10.55
CA LEU A 57 4.07 -18.64 10.67
C LEU A 57 3.73 -18.28 12.12
N THR A 58 4.21 -19.06 13.08
CA THR A 58 4.02 -18.81 14.52
C THR A 58 4.71 -17.53 14.96
N ARG A 59 5.98 -17.34 14.58
CA ARG A 59 6.74 -16.11 14.87
C ARG A 59 6.14 -14.89 14.15
N THR A 60 5.58 -15.07 12.96
CA THR A 60 4.86 -14.03 12.23
C THR A 60 3.66 -13.56 13.04
N GLY A 61 2.86 -14.51 13.56
CA GLY A 61 1.76 -14.19 14.48
C GLY A 61 2.19 -13.50 15.76
N HIS A 62 3.27 -13.95 16.41
CA HIS A 62 3.79 -13.31 17.63
C HIS A 62 4.39 -11.91 17.40
N LYS A 63 4.76 -11.57 16.16
CA LYS A 63 5.26 -10.24 15.80
C LYS A 63 4.13 -9.25 15.53
N CYS A 64 2.88 -9.71 15.41
CA CYS A 64 1.72 -8.83 15.27
C CYS A 64 1.32 -8.20 16.61
N ASP A 65 1.03 -6.90 16.60
CA ASP A 65 0.45 -6.13 17.70
C ASP A 65 -0.50 -5.03 17.14
N ASP A 66 -0.94 -4.11 18.00
CA ASP A 66 -1.87 -3.03 17.62
C ASP A 66 -1.29 -2.03 16.60
N ARG A 67 0.03 -2.01 16.41
CA ARG A 67 0.77 -1.11 15.50
C ARG A 67 1.49 -1.87 14.37
N ARG A 68 1.83 -3.13 14.57
CA ARG A 68 2.58 -4.00 13.65
C ARG A 68 1.69 -5.14 13.16
N GLN A 69 1.48 -5.22 11.85
CA GLN A 69 0.77 -6.34 11.23
C GLN A 69 1.72 -7.15 10.32
N GLU A 70 2.46 -8.09 10.92
CA GLU A 70 3.47 -8.89 10.20
C GLU A 70 2.85 -9.80 9.14
N PHE A 71 1.60 -10.27 9.32
CA PHE A 71 0.88 -11.02 8.28
C PHE A 71 0.48 -10.15 7.08
N ILE A 72 0.15 -8.87 7.30
CA ILE A 72 -0.09 -7.92 6.19
C ILE A 72 1.23 -7.68 5.47
N LEU A 73 2.32 -7.43 6.20
CA LEU A 73 3.63 -7.26 5.60
C LEU A 73 4.08 -8.50 4.81
N LEU A 74 3.79 -9.72 5.31
CA LEU A 74 4.05 -10.96 4.58
C LEU A 74 3.23 -11.02 3.28
N SER A 75 1.96 -10.65 3.32
CA SER A 75 1.10 -10.51 2.13
C SER A 75 1.66 -9.50 1.13
N ASP A 76 2.17 -8.36 1.62
CA ASP A 76 2.75 -7.30 0.80
C ASP A 76 4.01 -7.78 0.07
N VAL A 77 4.96 -8.36 0.80
CA VAL A 77 6.24 -8.81 0.19
C VAL A 77 6.07 -10.04 -0.69
N LEU A 78 4.98 -10.80 -0.56
CA LEU A 78 4.64 -11.90 -1.47
C LEU A 78 3.78 -11.42 -2.65
N GLY A 79 3.46 -10.12 -2.73
CA GLY A 79 2.67 -9.54 -3.83
C GLY A 79 1.16 -9.84 -3.76
N ILE A 80 0.69 -10.48 -2.69
CA ILE A 80 -0.71 -10.87 -2.52
C ILE A 80 -1.58 -9.61 -2.37
N SER A 81 -1.14 -8.64 -1.56
CA SER A 81 -1.90 -7.41 -1.32
C SER A 81 -2.12 -6.61 -2.61
N MET A 82 -1.08 -6.49 -3.44
CA MET A 82 -1.18 -5.80 -4.74
C MET A 82 -2.00 -6.58 -5.77
N LEU A 83 -1.96 -7.91 -5.72
CA LEU A 83 -2.84 -8.74 -6.56
C LEU A 83 -4.31 -8.56 -6.17
N ILE A 84 -4.62 -8.53 -4.88
CA ILE A 84 -5.96 -8.24 -4.36
C ILE A 84 -6.42 -6.84 -4.81
N ASP A 85 -5.58 -5.82 -4.67
CA ASP A 85 -5.86 -4.46 -5.16
C ASP A 85 -6.22 -4.48 -6.65
N THR A 86 -5.37 -5.09 -7.47
CA THR A 86 -5.56 -5.14 -8.94
C THR A 86 -6.84 -5.86 -9.35
N ILE A 87 -7.28 -6.88 -8.60
CA ILE A 87 -8.54 -7.60 -8.89
C ILE A 87 -9.76 -6.75 -8.53
N ASN A 88 -9.73 -6.04 -7.40
CA ASN A 88 -10.90 -5.34 -6.87
C ASN A 88 -11.03 -3.91 -7.40
N ASN A 89 -9.96 -3.31 -7.91
CA ASN A 89 -9.92 -1.93 -8.40
C ASN A 89 -9.60 -1.85 -9.90
N ARG A 90 -10.23 -2.72 -10.70
CA ARG A 90 -10.04 -2.72 -12.15
C ARG A 90 -10.58 -1.43 -12.76
N LYS A 91 -9.72 -0.73 -13.51
CA LYS A 91 -10.11 0.46 -14.27
C LYS A 91 -11.12 0.14 -15.36
N SER A 92 -12.01 1.08 -15.61
CA SER A 92 -12.98 1.01 -16.72
C SER A 92 -12.59 1.92 -17.89
N LYS A 93 -11.91 3.02 -17.59
CA LYS A 93 -11.48 4.07 -18.50
C LYS A 93 -10.09 4.59 -18.08
N ASN A 94 -9.96 5.90 -17.93
CA ASN A 94 -8.75 6.65 -17.62
C ASN A 94 -8.62 6.99 -16.13
N GLU A 95 -9.31 6.28 -15.24
CA GLU A 95 -9.26 6.54 -13.79
C GLU A 95 -7.84 6.38 -13.24
N THR A 96 -7.51 7.09 -12.16
CA THR A 96 -6.20 6.90 -11.52
C THR A 96 -6.10 5.48 -10.95
N GLU A 97 -4.97 4.81 -11.18
CA GLU A 97 -4.77 3.46 -10.66
C GLU A 97 -4.70 3.47 -9.13
N SER A 98 -5.37 2.51 -8.50
CA SER A 98 -5.23 2.27 -7.06
C SER A 98 -3.89 1.61 -6.71
N THR A 99 -3.59 1.51 -5.43
CA THR A 99 -2.51 0.68 -4.90
C THR A 99 -2.79 0.35 -3.43
N VAL A 100 -1.96 -0.48 -2.80
CA VAL A 100 -2.10 -0.87 -1.40
C VAL A 100 -2.08 0.34 -0.46
N LEU A 101 -2.94 0.34 0.57
CA LEU A 101 -2.97 1.37 1.61
C LEU A 101 -1.65 1.47 2.40
N GLY A 102 -1.02 0.33 2.65
CA GLY A 102 0.08 0.20 3.59
C GLY A 102 -0.37 0.31 5.06
N PRO A 103 0.52 0.02 6.02
CA PRO A 103 0.15 -0.10 7.43
C PRO A 103 0.18 1.23 8.21
N PHE A 104 0.50 2.35 7.56
CA PHE A 104 0.81 3.62 8.25
C PHE A 104 -0.27 4.72 8.10
N HIS A 105 -1.42 4.37 7.50
CA HIS A 105 -2.59 5.24 7.53
C HIS A 105 -3.11 5.37 8.96
N ALA A 106 -3.45 6.59 9.35
CA ALA A 106 -4.00 6.94 10.66
C ALA A 106 -4.70 8.30 10.53
N GLU A 107 -5.48 8.69 11.54
CA GLU A 107 -6.21 9.97 11.54
C GLU A 107 -5.26 11.15 11.29
N ALA A 108 -5.64 12.01 10.34
CA ALA A 108 -4.87 13.18 9.93
C ALA A 108 -5.63 14.47 10.31
N PRO A 109 -4.91 15.55 10.68
CA PRO A 109 -5.54 16.83 10.96
C PRO A 109 -6.12 17.44 9.67
N ASP A 110 -7.24 18.15 9.81
CA ASP A 110 -7.77 18.97 8.72
C ASP A 110 -6.83 20.16 8.47
N ILE A 111 -6.52 20.40 7.20
CA ILE A 111 -5.64 21.47 6.74
C ILE A 111 -6.29 22.29 5.62
N SER A 112 -5.93 23.57 5.53
CA SER A 112 -6.35 24.44 4.43
C SER A 112 -5.49 24.18 3.18
N LEU A 113 -6.04 24.52 2.02
CA LEU A 113 -5.27 24.47 0.77
C LEU A 113 -4.02 25.35 0.88
N GLY A 114 -2.85 24.75 0.68
CA GLY A 114 -1.56 25.40 0.83
C GLY A 114 -0.91 25.27 2.18
N ASP A 115 -1.53 24.65 3.16
CA ASP A 115 -0.85 24.42 4.43
C ASP A 115 0.34 23.47 4.27
N ASN A 116 1.29 23.61 5.20
CA ASN A 116 2.47 22.76 5.27
C ASN A 116 2.20 21.58 6.22
N ILE A 117 2.27 20.36 5.70
CA ILE A 117 2.14 19.14 6.51
C ILE A 117 3.48 18.72 7.14
N ALA A 118 4.61 19.33 6.75
CA ALA A 118 5.93 19.08 7.33
C ALA A 118 6.25 20.13 8.40
N ASN A 119 5.77 19.92 9.63
CA ASN A 119 5.86 20.87 10.73
C ASN A 119 7.04 20.58 11.68
N HIS A 120 7.50 19.33 11.74
CA HIS A 120 8.50 18.86 12.70
C HIS A 120 9.70 18.16 12.06
N VAL A 121 9.86 18.29 10.74
CA VAL A 121 10.99 17.77 9.97
C VAL A 121 11.63 18.82 9.10
N GLU A 122 12.94 18.67 8.86
CA GLU A 122 13.69 19.47 7.90
C GLU A 122 14.00 18.63 6.66
N GLY A 123 13.81 19.19 5.48
CA GLY A 123 14.09 18.53 4.21
C GLY A 123 14.00 19.48 3.03
N GLU A 124 14.30 18.98 1.84
CA GLU A 124 14.12 19.74 0.60
C GLU A 124 12.63 20.07 0.43
N ARG A 125 12.28 21.36 0.39
CA ARG A 125 10.89 21.82 0.31
C ARG A 125 10.21 21.28 -0.96
N CYS A 126 8.97 20.84 -0.84
CA CYS A 126 8.17 20.31 -1.93
C CYS A 126 6.73 20.85 -1.88
N ILE A 127 6.20 21.27 -3.01
CA ILE A 127 4.80 21.63 -3.19
C ILE A 127 4.13 20.53 -3.99
N VAL A 128 3.04 19.98 -3.47
CA VAL A 128 2.24 18.99 -4.15
C VAL A 128 0.93 19.62 -4.54
N LYS A 129 0.54 19.49 -5.82
CA LYS A 129 -0.68 20.08 -6.35
C LYS A 129 -1.31 19.20 -7.42
N GLY A 130 -2.61 19.37 -7.64
CA GLY A 130 -3.30 18.73 -8.74
C GLY A 130 -4.78 19.06 -8.73
N LYS A 131 -5.51 18.41 -9.64
CA LYS A 131 -6.97 18.46 -9.69
C LYS A 131 -7.57 17.07 -9.52
N VAL A 132 -8.72 17.01 -8.85
CA VAL A 132 -9.59 15.84 -8.79
C VAL A 132 -10.72 16.02 -9.81
N THR A 133 -10.87 15.07 -10.73
CA THR A 133 -11.89 15.08 -11.79
C THR A 133 -12.60 13.74 -11.92
N ASP A 134 -13.76 13.73 -12.59
CA ASP A 134 -14.38 12.49 -13.05
C ASP A 134 -13.73 11.97 -14.35
N SER A 135 -14.16 10.78 -14.82
CA SER A 135 -13.68 10.18 -16.08
C SER A 135 -13.97 11.00 -17.36
N ASN A 136 -14.83 12.03 -17.28
CA ASN A 136 -15.14 12.93 -18.39
C ASN A 136 -14.35 14.25 -18.31
N GLY A 137 -13.51 14.43 -17.27
CA GLY A 137 -12.73 15.63 -17.03
C GLY A 137 -13.47 16.74 -16.29
N ASN A 138 -14.66 16.47 -15.76
CA ASN A 138 -15.37 17.45 -14.93
C ASN A 138 -14.69 17.56 -13.55
N PRO A 139 -14.43 18.77 -13.03
CA PRO A 139 -13.85 18.93 -11.71
C PRO A 139 -14.79 18.43 -10.61
N ILE A 140 -14.23 17.78 -9.60
CA ILE A 140 -14.96 17.31 -8.42
C ILE A 140 -14.63 18.25 -7.26
N SER A 141 -15.57 19.13 -6.93
CA SER A 141 -15.49 19.98 -5.75
C SER A 141 -15.85 19.20 -4.49
N ASN A 142 -15.38 19.68 -3.34
CA ASN A 142 -15.66 19.09 -2.03
C ASN A 142 -15.19 17.63 -1.86
N ALA A 143 -14.28 17.14 -2.71
CA ALA A 143 -13.64 15.85 -2.52
C ALA A 143 -12.67 15.93 -1.32
N SER A 144 -12.71 14.93 -0.45
CA SER A 144 -11.73 14.75 0.62
C SER A 144 -10.45 14.18 0.03
N VAL A 145 -9.31 14.80 0.31
CA VAL A 145 -7.97 14.34 -0.07
C VAL A 145 -7.14 14.19 1.20
N ASP A 146 -6.92 12.95 1.62
CA ASP A 146 -6.08 12.56 2.75
C ASP A 146 -4.71 12.12 2.24
N VAL A 147 -3.65 12.68 2.80
CA VAL A 147 -2.27 12.44 2.37
C VAL A 147 -1.37 12.13 3.55
N TRP A 148 -0.42 11.21 3.34
CA TRP A 148 0.63 10.89 4.30
C TRP A 148 1.90 10.40 3.60
N GLN A 149 3.05 10.61 4.23
CA GLN A 149 4.35 10.15 3.71
C GLN A 149 5.33 9.86 4.87
N SER A 150 6.42 9.16 4.56
CA SER A 150 7.56 9.07 5.46
C SER A 150 8.33 10.39 5.53
N GLY A 151 9.03 10.60 6.64
CA GLY A 151 9.99 11.68 6.80
C GLY A 151 11.31 11.40 6.08
N PRO A 152 12.22 12.39 6.08
CA PRO A 152 13.58 12.23 5.56
C PRO A 152 14.40 11.14 6.27
N ASP A 153 13.99 10.77 7.48
CA ASP A 153 14.52 9.65 8.27
C ASP A 153 13.96 8.28 7.85
N GLY A 154 13.04 8.25 6.88
CA GLY A 154 12.40 7.03 6.40
C GLY A 154 11.30 6.49 7.31
N LEU A 155 10.85 7.27 8.30
CA LEU A 155 9.83 6.86 9.26
C LEU A 155 8.55 7.68 9.11
N TYR A 156 7.39 7.04 9.21
CA TYR A 156 6.12 7.72 9.43
C TYR A 156 6.03 8.15 10.89
N ASP A 157 5.28 9.22 11.15
CA ASP A 157 5.00 9.71 12.51
C ASP A 157 4.46 8.62 13.45
N VAL A 158 3.58 7.74 12.98
CA VAL A 158 3.02 6.60 13.73
C VAL A 158 4.07 5.58 14.16
N GLN A 159 5.28 5.63 13.61
CA GLN A 159 6.42 4.80 14.03
C GLN A 159 7.30 5.50 15.06
N LYS A 160 7.16 6.82 15.25
CA LYS A 160 7.99 7.61 16.17
C LYS A 160 7.47 7.51 17.61
N GLU A 161 8.38 7.54 18.57
CA GLU A 161 8.06 7.38 20.00
C GLU A 161 7.35 8.59 20.62
N ASN A 162 7.58 9.79 20.07
CA ASN A 162 7.04 11.03 20.60
C ASN A 162 5.56 11.27 20.25
N HIS A 163 4.95 10.40 19.43
CA HIS A 163 3.56 10.51 18.95
C HIS A 163 3.20 11.89 18.36
N VAL A 164 4.19 12.61 17.84
CA VAL A 164 3.98 13.89 17.17
C VAL A 164 3.41 13.61 15.79
N VAL A 165 2.17 14.04 15.55
CA VAL A 165 1.52 13.95 14.24
C VAL A 165 2.22 14.88 13.26
N ASP A 166 2.79 14.35 12.19
CA ASP A 166 3.52 15.11 11.18
C ASP A 166 3.47 14.41 9.82
N LEU A 167 3.68 15.16 8.74
CA LEU A 167 3.68 14.66 7.35
C LEU A 167 2.41 13.93 6.94
N ARG A 168 1.29 14.29 7.57
CA ARG A 168 -0.06 13.89 7.17
C ARG A 168 -1.02 15.07 7.23
N GLY A 169 -2.05 15.03 6.40
CA GLY A 169 -3.07 16.07 6.39
C GLY A 169 -4.27 15.68 5.55
N LYS A 170 -5.43 16.19 5.92
CA LYS A 170 -6.67 16.02 5.19
C LYS A 170 -7.18 17.37 4.72
N MET A 171 -7.47 17.49 3.42
CA MET A 171 -8.00 18.72 2.83
C MET A 171 -9.22 18.43 1.97
N THR A 172 -9.92 19.49 1.60
CA THR A 172 -11.06 19.45 0.71
C THR A 172 -10.75 20.19 -0.58
N THR A 173 -11.10 19.62 -1.74
CA THR A 173 -10.89 20.29 -3.03
C THR A 173 -11.74 21.55 -3.17
N ASP A 174 -11.19 22.56 -3.84
CA ASP A 174 -11.93 23.77 -4.18
C ASP A 174 -12.96 23.52 -5.30
N ASN A 175 -13.74 24.54 -5.65
CA ASN A 175 -14.81 24.49 -6.66
C ASN A 175 -14.36 23.99 -8.04
N ASP A 176 -13.08 24.18 -8.39
CA ASP A 176 -12.51 23.74 -9.66
C ASP A 176 -11.73 22.41 -9.55
N GLY A 177 -11.93 21.68 -8.45
CA GLY A 177 -11.32 20.38 -8.15
C GLY A 177 -9.88 20.47 -7.64
N THR A 178 -9.34 21.67 -7.43
CA THR A 178 -7.93 21.84 -7.04
C THR A 178 -7.67 21.39 -5.61
N TYR A 179 -6.54 20.71 -5.40
CA TYR A 179 -5.92 20.53 -4.10
C TYR A 179 -4.44 20.97 -4.14
N LEU A 180 -3.92 21.41 -3.00
CA LEU A 180 -2.54 21.87 -2.86
C LEU A 180 -2.09 21.77 -1.40
N PHE A 181 -0.88 21.26 -1.18
CA PHE A 181 -0.22 21.28 0.12
C PHE A 181 1.30 21.41 -0.02
N ARG A 182 1.94 21.84 1.06
CA ARG A 182 3.40 21.94 1.18
C ARG A 182 3.91 20.81 2.07
N THR A 183 5.09 20.28 1.75
CA THR A 183 5.73 19.18 2.47
C THR A 183 7.24 19.22 2.21
N VAL A 184 7.96 18.17 2.57
CA VAL A 184 9.32 17.87 2.15
C VAL A 184 9.34 16.78 1.09
N LYS A 185 10.36 16.80 0.23
CA LYS A 185 10.59 15.79 -0.80
C LYS A 185 10.55 14.38 -0.17
N PRO A 186 9.71 13.47 -0.67
CA PRO A 186 9.66 12.09 -0.19
C PRO A 186 10.99 11.37 -0.41
N GLN A 187 11.29 10.41 0.44
CA GLN A 187 12.48 9.55 0.36
C GLN A 187 12.06 8.08 0.35
N TYR A 188 12.87 7.25 -0.30
CA TYR A 188 12.74 5.81 -0.17
C TYR A 188 13.00 5.38 1.28
N TYR A 189 12.39 4.29 1.70
CA TYR A 189 12.55 3.78 3.06
C TYR A 189 12.41 2.25 3.09
N PRO A 190 13.03 1.56 4.07
CA PRO A 190 12.86 0.13 4.22
C PRO A 190 11.52 -0.20 4.91
N VAL A 191 10.85 -1.27 4.48
CA VAL A 191 9.84 -1.92 5.30
C VAL A 191 10.48 -2.46 6.59
N PRO A 192 9.71 -2.72 7.66
CA PRO A 192 10.26 -3.33 8.87
C PRO A 192 10.97 -4.67 8.57
N THR A 193 12.19 -4.84 9.09
CA THR A 193 13.03 -6.03 8.84
C THR A 193 13.43 -6.78 10.12
N ASP A 194 12.95 -6.35 11.27
CA ASP A 194 13.24 -6.89 12.60
C ASP A 194 12.34 -8.08 12.98
N GLY A 195 11.70 -8.71 12.00
CA GLY A 195 10.76 -9.82 12.16
C GLY A 195 10.93 -10.89 11.08
N PRO A 196 10.08 -11.95 11.09
CA PRO A 196 10.17 -13.04 10.14
C PRO A 196 10.13 -12.58 8.67
N VAL A 197 9.41 -11.50 8.35
CA VAL A 197 9.41 -10.98 6.96
C VAL A 197 10.79 -10.44 6.55
N GLY A 198 11.54 -9.83 7.47
CA GLY A 198 12.93 -9.46 7.21
C GLY A 198 13.83 -10.67 6.93
N GLU A 199 13.63 -11.76 7.67
CA GLU A 199 14.38 -13.01 7.48
C GLU A 199 14.11 -13.63 6.09
N ILE A 200 12.85 -13.68 5.64
CA ILE A 200 12.53 -14.24 4.33
C ILE A 200 13.04 -13.34 3.19
N LEU A 201 12.95 -12.01 3.33
CA LEU A 201 13.53 -11.08 2.35
C LEU A 201 15.04 -11.32 2.20
N ASN A 202 15.76 -11.38 3.33
CA ASN A 202 17.20 -11.63 3.32
C ASN A 202 17.54 -13.01 2.73
N SER A 203 16.79 -14.05 3.10
CA SER A 203 16.99 -15.41 2.58
C SER A 203 16.75 -15.53 1.07
N LEU A 204 15.86 -14.70 0.54
CA LEU A 204 15.57 -14.60 -0.90
C LEU A 204 16.48 -13.60 -1.64
N GLY A 205 17.45 -12.99 -0.96
CA GLY A 205 18.33 -11.98 -1.56
C GLY A 205 17.61 -10.70 -1.97
N ARG A 206 16.48 -10.37 -1.32
CA ARG A 206 15.65 -9.20 -1.61
C ARG A 206 15.97 -8.07 -0.64
N HIS A 207 16.04 -6.85 -1.15
CA HIS A 207 16.15 -5.66 -0.31
C HIS A 207 14.79 -5.30 0.33
N PRO A 208 14.77 -4.50 1.41
CA PRO A 208 13.51 -4.09 2.06
C PRO A 208 12.96 -2.74 1.56
N PHE A 209 13.64 -2.05 0.65
CA PHE A 209 13.30 -0.68 0.28
C PHE A 209 12.03 -0.57 -0.58
N ARG A 210 11.22 0.43 -0.24
CA ARG A 210 10.16 0.99 -1.07
C ARG A 210 10.64 2.31 -1.67
N PRO A 211 10.39 2.58 -2.96
CA PRO A 211 10.78 3.84 -3.59
C PRO A 211 10.10 5.04 -2.94
N ALA A 212 10.66 6.24 -3.08
CA ALA A 212 10.05 7.47 -2.59
C ALA A 212 8.61 7.64 -3.13
N HIS A 213 7.64 7.88 -2.24
CA HIS A 213 6.24 8.09 -2.60
C HIS A 213 5.46 8.92 -1.58
N ILE A 214 4.32 9.45 -2.01
CA ILE A 214 3.29 10.06 -1.16
C ILE A 214 2.01 9.25 -1.31
N HIS A 215 1.37 8.91 -0.21
CA HIS A 215 0.08 8.26 -0.23
C HIS A 215 -1.06 9.26 -0.39
N PHE A 216 -2.11 8.81 -1.06
CA PHE A 216 -3.36 9.53 -1.24
C PHE A 216 -4.54 8.61 -0.96
N MET A 217 -5.50 9.09 -0.17
CA MET A 217 -6.85 8.55 -0.09
C MET A 217 -7.84 9.64 -0.48
N VAL A 218 -8.59 9.42 -1.55
CA VAL A 218 -9.52 10.41 -2.11
C VAL A 218 -10.94 9.86 -2.06
N LYS A 219 -11.86 10.67 -1.52
CA LYS A 219 -13.27 10.32 -1.36
C LYS A 219 -14.16 11.46 -1.84
N ALA A 220 -15.23 11.13 -2.55
CA ALA A 220 -16.23 12.10 -3.00
C ALA A 220 -17.59 11.42 -3.12
N GLU A 221 -18.66 12.16 -2.84
CA GLU A 221 -20.03 11.64 -2.96
C GLU A 221 -20.32 11.21 -4.41
N GLY A 222 -20.82 9.99 -4.58
CA GLY A 222 -21.10 9.42 -5.91
C GLY A 222 -19.91 8.75 -6.61
N PHE A 223 -18.74 8.70 -5.97
CA PHE A 223 -17.54 8.07 -6.51
C PHE A 223 -17.06 6.90 -5.65
N VAL A 224 -16.29 6.01 -6.27
CA VAL A 224 -15.57 4.94 -5.59
C VAL A 224 -14.38 5.56 -4.86
N ASP A 225 -14.19 5.21 -3.59
CA ASP A 225 -13.03 5.62 -2.80
C ASP A 225 -11.73 5.17 -3.48
N LEU A 226 -10.77 6.08 -3.65
CA LEU A 226 -9.48 5.80 -4.26
C LEU A 226 -8.38 5.82 -3.21
N THR A 227 -7.63 4.73 -3.09
CA THR A 227 -6.33 4.70 -2.40
C THR A 227 -5.24 4.52 -3.44
N THR A 228 -4.28 5.45 -3.50
CA THR A 228 -3.21 5.46 -4.51
C THR A 228 -1.91 6.05 -3.95
N HIS A 229 -0.81 5.94 -4.70
CA HIS A 229 0.46 6.60 -4.40
C HIS A 229 0.90 7.47 -5.59
N ALA A 230 1.64 8.53 -5.31
CA ALA A 230 2.48 9.19 -6.30
C ALA A 230 3.95 8.81 -6.04
N PHE A 231 4.56 8.07 -6.95
CA PHE A 231 5.97 7.65 -6.88
C PHE A 231 6.88 8.68 -7.55
N ILE A 232 8.13 8.78 -7.10
CA ILE A 232 9.08 9.79 -7.60
C ILE A 232 9.97 9.21 -8.71
N ASP A 233 9.92 9.85 -9.88
CA ASP A 233 10.78 9.53 -11.03
C ASP A 233 12.28 9.63 -10.67
N GLY A 234 13.06 8.65 -11.12
CA GLY A 234 14.50 8.56 -10.85
C GLY A 234 14.87 7.98 -9.48
N ASP A 235 13.90 7.51 -8.68
CA ASP A 235 14.20 6.77 -7.45
C ASP A 235 14.83 5.40 -7.79
N PRO A 236 15.90 4.98 -7.07
CA PRO A 236 16.64 3.75 -7.39
C PRO A 236 15.83 2.46 -7.20
N TYR A 237 14.67 2.49 -6.53
CA TYR A 237 13.87 1.31 -6.21
C TYR A 237 12.54 1.23 -6.97
N LEU A 238 12.33 2.04 -8.03
CA LEU A 238 11.08 2.02 -8.82
C LEU A 238 10.80 0.66 -9.45
N GLU A 239 11.82 0.00 -9.99
CA GLU A 239 11.68 -1.30 -10.67
C GLU A 239 11.73 -2.48 -9.70
N THR A 240 12.09 -2.25 -8.44
CA THR A 240 12.35 -3.31 -7.45
C THR A 240 11.62 -3.09 -6.14
N ASP A 241 10.53 -2.31 -6.14
CA ASP A 241 9.72 -2.06 -4.93
C ASP A 241 9.40 -3.37 -4.20
N THR A 242 9.78 -3.43 -2.92
CA THR A 242 9.70 -4.63 -2.09
C THR A 242 8.26 -5.16 -1.97
N VAL A 243 7.26 -4.30 -2.14
CA VAL A 243 5.83 -4.65 -2.05
C VAL A 243 5.10 -4.56 -3.40
N PHE A 244 5.82 -4.35 -4.50
CA PHE A 244 5.28 -4.35 -5.87
C PHE A 244 4.16 -3.32 -6.13
N ALA A 245 4.18 -2.18 -5.44
CA ALA A 245 3.12 -1.18 -5.49
C ALA A 245 3.24 -0.18 -6.65
N VAL A 246 4.40 -0.15 -7.31
CA VAL A 246 4.70 0.78 -8.41
C VAL A 246 3.91 0.40 -9.66
N LYS A 247 3.23 1.40 -10.22
CA LYS A 247 2.58 1.34 -11.54
C LYS A 247 3.09 2.52 -12.35
N GLU A 248 3.40 2.32 -13.64
CA GLU A 248 4.00 3.36 -14.49
C GLU A 248 3.17 4.65 -14.49
N SER A 249 1.84 4.54 -14.51
CA SER A 249 0.94 5.70 -14.52
C SER A 249 0.94 6.53 -13.23
N LEU A 250 1.58 6.03 -12.17
CA LEU A 250 1.69 6.67 -10.85
C LEU A 250 3.06 7.32 -10.60
N ILE A 251 4.00 7.19 -11.54
CA ILE A 251 5.33 7.82 -11.45
C ILE A 251 5.24 9.29 -11.85
N ARG A 252 5.81 10.18 -11.03
CA ARG A 252 5.76 11.64 -11.20
C ARG A 252 7.14 12.26 -11.08
N LYS A 253 7.38 13.28 -11.90
CA LYS A 253 8.62 14.06 -11.88
C LYS A 253 8.53 15.17 -10.84
N LEU A 254 9.64 15.38 -10.14
CA LEU A 254 9.83 16.57 -9.32
C LEU A 254 10.51 17.65 -10.14
N GLU A 255 9.83 18.79 -10.30
CA GLU A 255 10.36 19.94 -11.03
C GLU A 255 10.94 20.97 -10.06
N ASN A 256 11.99 21.69 -10.47
CA ASN A 256 12.50 22.84 -9.72
C ASN A 256 11.50 24.00 -9.83
N SER A 257 11.21 24.65 -8.71
CA SER A 257 10.30 25.79 -8.67
C SER A 257 10.64 26.73 -7.52
N THR A 258 9.81 27.76 -7.34
CA THR A 258 9.84 28.65 -6.19
C THR A 258 8.46 28.68 -5.55
N ASP A 259 8.40 28.64 -4.23
CA ASP A 259 7.15 28.70 -3.49
C ASP A 259 6.48 30.07 -3.69
N PRO A 260 5.26 30.13 -4.26
CA PRO A 260 4.57 31.41 -4.47
C PRO A 260 4.28 32.20 -3.19
N LYS A 261 4.32 31.55 -2.01
CA LYS A 261 4.03 32.19 -0.72
C LYS A 261 5.18 33.05 -0.22
N ASP A 262 6.43 32.62 -0.41
CA ASP A 262 7.61 33.29 0.15
C ASP A 262 8.79 33.45 -0.83
N GLY A 263 8.67 32.95 -2.06
CA GLY A 263 9.69 33.04 -3.12
C GLY A 263 10.86 32.08 -2.95
N THR A 264 10.82 31.17 -1.98
CA THR A 264 11.93 30.25 -1.70
C THR A 264 12.01 29.10 -2.71
N ASN A 265 13.22 28.61 -3.00
CA ASN A 265 13.40 27.46 -3.88
C ASN A 265 12.75 26.21 -3.29
N CYS A 266 12.02 25.47 -4.13
CA CYS A 266 11.38 24.22 -3.77
C CYS A 266 11.31 23.27 -4.96
N LYS A 267 10.87 22.04 -4.71
CA LYS A 267 10.37 21.13 -5.73
C LYS A 267 8.87 21.29 -5.89
N THR A 268 8.35 20.92 -7.06
CA THR A 268 6.92 20.81 -7.31
C THR A 268 6.61 19.41 -7.86
N LEU A 269 5.59 18.78 -7.31
CA LEU A 269 4.99 17.53 -7.78
C LEU A 269 3.57 17.82 -8.26
N GLU A 270 3.27 17.55 -9.53
CA GLU A 270 1.91 17.61 -10.05
C GLU A 270 1.29 16.21 -10.12
N PHE A 271 0.11 16.02 -9.52
CA PHE A 271 -0.61 14.75 -9.55
C PHE A 271 -2.11 14.94 -9.74
N ASN A 272 -2.57 14.87 -11.00
CA ASN A 272 -4.00 14.90 -11.30
C ASN A 272 -4.65 13.54 -11.04
N ILE A 273 -5.81 13.55 -10.39
CA ILE A 273 -6.53 12.37 -9.91
C ILE A 273 -7.87 12.28 -10.65
N VAL A 274 -8.13 11.13 -11.27
CA VAL A 274 -9.38 10.84 -11.97
C VAL A 274 -10.14 9.78 -11.18
N MET A 275 -11.30 10.15 -10.63
CA MET A 275 -12.14 9.26 -9.82
C MET A 275 -13.12 8.44 -10.67
N GLN A 276 -13.40 7.22 -10.22
CA GLN A 276 -14.40 6.34 -10.81
C GLN A 276 -15.78 6.65 -10.23
N ASN A 277 -16.80 6.78 -11.07
CA ASN A 277 -18.20 6.89 -10.61
C ASN A 277 -18.68 5.55 -10.03
N ASN A 278 -19.55 5.60 -9.01
CA ASN A 278 -20.22 4.41 -8.47
C ASN A 278 -21.21 3.76 -9.45
#